data_AF-A0A8C4UIY6-F1
#
_entry.id   AF-A0A8C4UIY6-F1
#
_cell.length_a   1.000
_cell.length_b   1.000
_cell.length_c   1.000
_cell.angle_alpha   90.00
_cell.angle_beta   90.00
_cell.angle_gamma   90.00
#
_symmetry.space_group_name_H-M   'P 1'
#
loop_
_entity.id
_entity.type
_entity.pdbx_description
1 polymer ?
#
loop_
_entity_poly.entity_id
_entity_poly.type
_entity_poly.pdbx_seq_one_letter_code
_entity_poly.pdbx_strand_id
1 'polypeptide(L)'
;MAHGKALNHELSKLFNEMWDMDVNRLMPGKDYTIDLQGKAGAAQQADSAVQDSAARRLFHSVNEERLKSIKTFATFISLLDNYETSTGVAEVVTQEEIAENNCFLDAILETEVMKLAHEYLLKKNLAKANLTDFKYQLYDIWFQLYARKEGDRPDSCGFEHVFVGETRRGKQILGLHNWVQFYLQEKRNQIDYKGYVTRKNKTRVRTTRVPLQIRQMEPEVKAVVMNQGTMMQS
;
A
#
# COMPACT_ATOMS: atom_id res chain seq x y z
N MET A 1 -7.13 12.51 -29.34
CA MET A 1 -5.91 13.11 -28.77
C MET A 1 -6.02 13.06 -27.25
N ALA A 2 -5.19 12.26 -26.58
CA ALA A 2 -5.19 12.22 -25.12
C ALA A 2 -4.69 13.58 -24.61
N HIS A 3 -5.57 14.34 -23.96
CA HIS A 3 -5.14 15.49 -23.17
C HIS A 3 -4.22 14.96 -22.08
N GLY A 4 -2.91 15.14 -22.25
CA GLY A 4 -1.95 14.83 -21.20
C GLY A 4 -2.37 15.63 -19.97
N LYS A 5 -2.79 14.95 -18.91
CA LYS A 5 -3.16 15.60 -17.66
C LYS A 5 -1.99 16.50 -17.24
N ALA A 6 -2.25 17.81 -17.18
CA ALA A 6 -1.27 18.78 -16.72
C ALA A 6 -0.84 18.44 -15.29
N LEU A 7 0.42 18.73 -14.96
CA LEU A 7 0.95 18.53 -13.62
C LEU A 7 0.16 19.41 -12.63
N ASN A 8 -0.36 18.83 -11.55
CA ASN A 8 -0.98 19.60 -10.48
C ASN A 8 0.13 20.15 -9.56
N HIS A 9 0.51 21.41 -9.78
CA HIS A 9 1.57 22.08 -9.02
C HIS A 9 1.24 22.23 -7.53
N GLU A 10 -0.03 22.45 -7.18
CA GLU A 10 -0.48 22.58 -5.80
C GLU A 10 -0.27 21.28 -5.02
N LEU A 11 -0.80 20.16 -5.54
CA LEU A 11 -0.61 18.86 -4.91
C LEU A 11 0.85 18.41 -4.94
N SER A 12 1.61 18.75 -5.98
CA SER A 12 3.04 18.44 -6.04
C SER A 12 3.81 19.12 -4.91
N LYS A 13 3.50 20.38 -4.63
CA LYS A 13 4.12 21.12 -3.52
C LYS A 13 3.74 20.50 -2.18
N LEU A 14 2.45 20.27 -1.95
CA LEU A 14 1.93 19.65 -0.72
C LEU A 14 2.59 18.28 -0.44
N PHE A 15 2.67 17.42 -1.46
CA PHE A 15 3.26 16.09 -1.28
C PHE A 15 4.77 16.11 -1.04
N ASN A 16 5.50 17.11 -1.58
CA ASN A 16 6.90 17.30 -1.24
C ASN A 16 7.06 17.76 0.22
N GLU A 17 6.23 18.68 0.69
CA GLU A 17 6.24 19.11 2.10
C GLU A 17 5.90 17.95 3.04
N MET A 18 4.87 17.15 2.72
CA MET A 18 4.54 15.93 3.46
C MET A 18 5.69 14.92 3.45
N TRP A 19 6.39 14.78 2.33
CA TRP A 19 7.57 13.92 2.23
C TRP A 19 8.67 14.40 3.19
N ASP A 20 8.95 15.70 3.25
CA ASP A 20 9.99 16.22 4.13
C ASP A 20 9.62 16.09 5.62
N MET A 21 8.33 16.12 5.94
CA MET A 21 7.80 15.94 7.31
C MET A 21 7.64 14.48 7.74
N ASP A 22 7.81 13.50 6.84
CA ASP A 22 7.68 12.09 7.18
C ASP A 22 8.91 11.57 7.96
N VAL A 23 8.88 11.81 9.27
CA VAL A 23 9.90 11.36 10.24
C VAL A 23 9.82 9.86 10.53
N ASN A 24 8.71 9.21 10.17
CA ASN A 24 8.52 7.78 10.38
C ASN A 24 9.11 6.95 9.23
N ARG A 25 9.38 7.58 8.09
CA ARG A 25 9.98 6.96 6.91
C ARG A 25 11.19 6.08 7.23
N LEU A 26 11.20 4.85 6.72
CA LEU A 26 12.37 3.97 6.77
C LEU A 26 13.36 4.34 5.65
N MET A 27 14.66 4.35 5.98
CA MET A 27 15.72 4.74 5.06
C MET A 27 16.38 3.54 4.36
N PRO A 28 16.60 3.59 3.03
CA PRO A 28 17.34 2.57 2.30
C PRO A 28 18.76 2.40 2.83
N GLY A 29 19.26 1.18 2.88
CA GLY A 29 20.62 0.87 3.34
C GLY A 29 20.82 0.96 4.85
N LYS A 30 19.88 1.57 5.58
CA LYS A 30 19.88 1.62 7.05
C LYS A 30 18.77 0.77 7.65
N ASP A 31 17.53 1.08 7.30
CA ASP A 31 16.34 0.45 7.87
C ASP A 31 15.83 -0.68 6.99
N TYR A 32 16.18 -0.71 5.71
CA TYR A 32 15.89 -1.84 4.83
C TYR A 32 16.81 -1.89 3.61
N THR A 33 16.91 -3.06 2.97
CA THR A 33 17.63 -3.25 1.70
C THR A 33 16.81 -4.10 0.75
N ILE A 34 16.85 -3.75 -0.54
CA ILE A 34 16.17 -4.52 -1.60
C ILE A 34 17.17 -5.03 -2.63
N ASP A 35 16.82 -6.16 -3.26
CA ASP A 35 17.52 -6.73 -4.39
C ASP A 35 16.60 -6.77 -5.61
N LEU A 36 16.81 -5.81 -6.51
CA LEU A 36 16.01 -5.67 -7.74
C LEU A 36 16.23 -6.83 -8.71
N GLN A 37 17.37 -7.52 -8.64
CA GLN A 37 17.70 -8.65 -9.51
C GLN A 37 17.52 -8.30 -11.01
N GLY A 38 17.00 -9.23 -11.80
CA GLY A 38 16.82 -9.07 -13.24
C GLY A 38 15.51 -8.40 -13.63
N LYS A 39 15.48 -7.93 -14.88
CA LYS A 39 14.27 -7.41 -15.51
C LYS A 39 13.32 -8.57 -15.82
N ALA A 40 12.08 -8.48 -15.37
CA ALA A 40 11.05 -9.45 -15.72
C ALA A 40 10.72 -9.37 -17.22
N GLY A 41 10.53 -10.52 -17.86
CA GLY A 41 10.11 -10.62 -19.26
C GLY A 41 8.73 -10.00 -19.45
N ALA A 42 8.43 -9.48 -20.66
CA ALA A 42 7.07 -9.01 -20.94
C ALA A 42 6.10 -10.18 -20.75
N ALA A 43 5.11 -10.02 -19.85
CA ALA A 43 4.04 -10.99 -19.68
C ALA A 43 3.29 -11.15 -21.01
N GLN A 44 3.67 -12.15 -21.81
CA GLN A 44 2.89 -12.59 -22.96
C GLN A 44 1.73 -13.44 -22.43
N GLN A 45 0.58 -13.34 -23.08
CA GLN A 45 -0.69 -13.89 -22.62
C GLN A 45 -0.61 -15.36 -22.18
N ALA A 46 -1.26 -15.61 -21.04
CA ALA A 46 -1.84 -16.83 -20.47
C ALA A 46 -1.04 -18.15 -20.37
N ASP A 47 -0.04 -18.45 -21.21
CA ASP A 47 0.55 -19.80 -21.26
C ASP A 47 2.08 -19.88 -21.40
N SER A 48 2.79 -18.73 -21.37
CA SER A 48 4.25 -18.75 -21.32
C SER A 48 4.73 -18.57 -19.89
N ALA A 49 5.48 -19.56 -19.39
CA ALA A 49 6.15 -19.49 -18.09
C ALA A 49 6.87 -18.14 -17.99
N VAL A 50 6.43 -17.30 -17.05
CA VAL A 50 7.08 -16.00 -16.82
C VAL A 50 8.53 -16.29 -16.47
N GLN A 51 9.44 -15.77 -17.29
CA GLN A 51 10.86 -15.94 -17.07
C GLN A 51 11.19 -15.43 -15.67
N ASP A 52 11.66 -16.35 -14.83
CA ASP A 52 12.09 -16.00 -13.48
C ASP A 52 13.41 -15.25 -13.57
N SER A 53 13.32 -13.93 -13.48
CA SER A 53 14.47 -13.04 -13.45
C SER A 53 14.88 -12.68 -12.02
N ALA A 54 14.29 -13.32 -11.00
CA ALA A 54 14.50 -13.03 -9.60
C ALA A 54 14.47 -14.30 -8.73
N ALA A 55 15.60 -15.00 -8.67
CA ALA A 55 15.76 -16.22 -7.86
C ALA A 55 15.70 -15.97 -6.33
N ARG A 56 15.72 -14.71 -5.88
CA ARG A 56 15.70 -14.30 -4.47
C ARG A 56 14.50 -13.41 -4.19
N ARG A 57 14.21 -13.20 -2.90
CA ARG A 57 13.23 -12.20 -2.44
C ARG A 57 13.67 -10.78 -2.82
N LEU A 58 12.71 -9.90 -3.07
CA LEU A 58 12.97 -8.47 -3.28
C LEU A 58 13.52 -7.83 -2.01
N PHE A 59 12.91 -8.06 -0.85
CA PHE A 59 13.43 -7.53 0.41
C PHE A 59 14.53 -8.44 0.94
N HIS A 60 15.77 -7.95 0.88
CA HIS A 60 16.90 -8.65 1.47
C HIS A 60 16.89 -8.51 3.00
N SER A 61 16.59 -7.31 3.51
CA SER A 61 16.38 -7.06 4.93
C SER A 61 15.40 -5.90 5.16
N VAL A 62 14.67 -5.96 6.28
CA VAL A 62 13.86 -4.85 6.83
C VAL A 62 14.07 -4.85 8.34
N ASN A 63 14.25 -3.68 8.93
CA ASN A 63 14.41 -3.50 10.37
C ASN A 63 13.04 -3.64 11.05
N GLU A 64 12.74 -4.87 11.46
CA GLU A 64 11.47 -5.20 12.13
C GLU A 64 11.34 -4.56 13.51
N GLU A 65 12.45 -4.25 14.19
CA GLU A 65 12.38 -3.51 15.45
C GLU A 65 11.78 -2.13 15.22
N ARG A 66 12.22 -1.43 14.17
CA ARG A 66 11.62 -0.15 13.76
C ARG A 66 10.16 -0.27 13.37
N LEU A 67 9.76 -1.33 12.67
CA LEU A 67 8.35 -1.57 12.34
C LEU A 67 7.49 -1.73 13.61
N LYS A 68 8.03 -2.39 14.64
CA LYS A 68 7.35 -2.60 15.92
C LYS A 68 7.37 -1.38 16.82
N SER A 69 8.46 -0.60 16.79
CA SER A 69 8.65 0.53 17.70
C SER A 69 7.98 1.82 17.22
N ILE A 70 7.84 2.01 15.91
CA ILE A 70 7.11 3.16 15.36
C ILE A 70 5.61 2.88 15.47
N LYS A 71 4.91 3.64 16.31
CA LYS A 71 3.47 3.49 16.58
C LYS A 71 2.64 3.35 15.30
N THR A 72 2.87 4.18 14.28
CA THR A 72 2.10 4.14 13.03
C THR A 72 2.30 2.85 12.24
N PHE A 73 3.52 2.31 12.18
CA PHE A 73 3.76 1.01 11.53
C PHE A 73 3.18 -0.14 12.35
N ALA A 74 3.36 -0.12 13.68
CA ALA A 74 2.83 -1.15 14.54
C ALA A 74 1.30 -1.27 14.41
N THR A 75 0.57 -0.16 14.54
CA THR A 75 -0.90 -0.15 14.37
C THR A 75 -1.33 -0.51 12.95
N PHE A 76 -0.55 -0.12 11.94
CA PHE A 76 -0.86 -0.47 10.55
C PHE A 76 -0.68 -1.97 10.28
N ILE A 77 0.36 -2.59 10.84
CA ILE A 77 0.60 -4.03 10.71
C ILE A 77 -0.48 -4.84 11.42
N SER A 78 -0.92 -4.42 12.62
CA SER A 78 -2.06 -5.05 13.30
C SER A 78 -3.31 -5.09 12.41
N LEU A 79 -3.62 -3.97 11.74
CA LEU A 79 -4.74 -3.93 10.80
C LEU A 79 -4.55 -4.95 9.66
N LEU A 80 -3.37 -5.02 9.06
CA LEU A 80 -3.11 -5.95 7.95
C LEU A 80 -3.30 -7.42 8.36
N ASP A 81 -2.89 -7.80 9.57
CA ASP A 81 -2.98 -9.17 10.08
C ASP A 81 -4.45 -9.63 10.22
N ASN A 82 -5.39 -8.74 10.59
CA ASN A 82 -6.81 -9.08 10.70
C ASN A 82 -7.42 -9.53 9.36
N TYR A 83 -7.09 -8.81 8.27
CA TYR A 83 -7.63 -9.13 6.95
C TYR A 83 -7.07 -10.44 6.37
N GLU A 84 -5.92 -10.91 6.87
CA GLU A 84 -5.42 -12.25 6.53
C GLU A 84 -6.16 -13.36 7.26
N THR A 85 -6.63 -13.12 8.49
CA THR A 85 -7.41 -14.11 9.24
C THR A 85 -8.85 -14.24 8.77
N SER A 86 -9.43 -13.18 8.20
CA SER A 86 -10.85 -13.11 7.82
C SER A 86 -11.17 -13.71 6.44
N THR A 87 -10.19 -14.24 5.70
CA THR A 87 -10.44 -14.78 4.35
C THR A 87 -11.38 -16.00 4.38
N GLY A 88 -12.62 -15.83 3.92
CA GLY A 88 -13.57 -16.92 3.66
C GLY A 88 -14.82 -16.99 4.54
N VAL A 89 -15.02 -16.05 5.46
CA VAL A 89 -16.24 -15.94 6.28
C VAL A 89 -16.92 -14.59 5.99
N ALA A 90 -18.24 -14.49 6.21
CA ALA A 90 -18.93 -13.21 6.13
C ALA A 90 -18.29 -12.21 7.10
N GLU A 91 -17.88 -11.04 6.61
CA GLU A 91 -17.21 -10.01 7.41
C GLU A 91 -18.16 -9.52 8.51
N VAL A 92 -17.82 -9.81 9.75
CA VAL A 92 -18.44 -9.22 10.93
C VAL A 92 -17.37 -8.37 11.57
N VAL A 93 -17.55 -7.05 11.53
CA VAL A 93 -16.64 -6.12 12.20
C VAL A 93 -16.73 -6.36 13.71
N THR A 94 -15.64 -6.86 14.28
CA THR A 94 -15.51 -7.16 15.71
C THR A 94 -15.22 -5.89 16.50
N GLN A 95 -15.43 -5.92 17.82
CA GLN A 95 -15.12 -4.77 18.67
C GLN A 95 -13.61 -4.51 18.73
N GLU A 96 -12.82 -5.57 18.58
CA GLU A 96 -11.37 -5.57 18.47
C GLU A 96 -10.93 -4.85 17.18
N GLU A 97 -11.49 -5.20 16.02
CA GLU A 97 -11.19 -4.51 14.76
C GLU A 97 -11.55 -3.02 14.81
N ILE A 98 -12.68 -2.66 15.44
CA ILE A 98 -13.03 -1.24 15.66
C ILE A 98 -11.99 -0.54 16.53
N ALA A 99 -11.50 -1.20 17.59
CA ALA A 99 -10.48 -0.63 18.46
C ALA A 99 -9.17 -0.42 17.69
N GLU A 100 -8.75 -1.40 16.89
CA GLU A 100 -7.53 -1.30 16.09
C GLU A 100 -7.62 -0.21 15.01
N ASN A 101 -8.77 -0.09 14.33
CA ASN A 101 -9.04 1.00 13.39
C ASN A 101 -8.86 2.36 14.07
N ASN A 102 -9.42 2.51 15.27
CA ASN A 102 -9.29 3.74 16.05
C ASN A 102 -7.85 4.00 16.49
N CYS A 103 -7.13 2.99 16.96
CA CYS A 103 -5.73 3.12 17.35
C CYS A 103 -4.84 3.55 16.18
N PHE A 104 -5.07 3.00 14.98
CA PHE A 104 -4.35 3.42 13.78
C PHE A 104 -4.67 4.88 13.42
N LEU A 105 -5.94 5.26 13.41
CA LEU A 105 -6.34 6.66 13.14
C LEU A 105 -5.73 7.63 14.15
N ASP A 106 -5.72 7.30 15.43
CA ASP A 106 -5.07 8.12 16.47
C ASP A 106 -3.57 8.23 16.21
N ALA A 107 -2.89 7.12 15.90
CA ALA A 107 -1.46 7.11 15.62
C ALA A 107 -1.09 8.00 14.41
N ILE A 108 -1.86 7.96 13.32
CA ILE A 108 -1.56 8.78 12.15
C ILE A 108 -1.91 10.26 12.38
N LEU A 109 -3.01 10.56 13.08
CA LEU A 109 -3.44 11.95 13.34
C LEU A 109 -2.47 12.71 14.25
N GLU A 110 -1.67 12.01 15.06
CA GLU A 110 -0.58 12.60 15.86
C GLU A 110 0.60 13.11 14.99
N THR A 111 0.75 12.63 13.75
CA THR A 111 1.89 12.95 12.88
C THR A 111 1.77 14.32 12.21
N GLU A 112 2.91 14.97 11.97
CA GLU A 112 2.96 16.23 11.20
C GLU A 112 2.43 16.09 9.77
N VAL A 113 2.61 14.92 9.15
CA VAL A 113 2.08 14.61 7.82
C VAL A 113 0.55 14.73 7.80
N MET A 114 -0.14 14.14 8.78
CA MET A 114 -1.60 14.19 8.84
C MET A 114 -2.12 15.55 9.32
N LYS A 115 -1.39 16.26 10.18
CA LYS A 115 -1.72 17.65 10.53
C LYS A 115 -1.68 18.55 9.31
N LEU A 116 -0.64 18.42 8.48
CA LEU A 116 -0.53 19.15 7.21
C LEU A 116 -1.64 18.77 6.22
N ALA A 117 -1.99 17.48 6.15
CA ALA A 117 -3.11 17.01 5.34
C ALA A 117 -4.45 17.62 5.80
N HIS A 118 -4.70 17.62 7.10
CA HIS A 118 -5.90 18.19 7.70
C HIS A 118 -6.00 19.68 7.41
N GLU A 119 -4.92 20.45 7.64
CA GLU A 119 -4.87 21.89 7.36
C GLU A 119 -5.15 22.20 5.88
N TYR A 120 -4.55 21.43 4.96
CA TYR A 120 -4.79 21.59 3.53
C TYR A 120 -6.27 21.32 3.18
N LEU A 121 -6.84 20.24 3.69
CA LEU A 121 -8.25 19.89 3.42
C LEU A 121 -9.22 20.91 4.02
N LEU A 122 -8.89 21.51 5.17
CA LEU A 122 -9.66 22.61 5.76
C LEU A 122 -9.68 23.84 4.86
N LYS A 123 -8.52 24.25 4.34
CA LYS A 123 -8.43 25.37 3.38
C LYS A 123 -9.25 25.13 2.11
N LYS A 124 -9.48 23.87 1.75
CA LYS A 124 -10.30 23.46 0.60
C LYS A 124 -11.78 23.24 0.94
N ASN A 125 -12.19 23.40 2.20
CA ASN A 125 -13.53 23.04 2.70
C ASN A 125 -13.89 21.56 2.47
N LEU A 126 -12.89 20.67 2.51
CA LEU A 126 -13.05 19.23 2.28
C LEU A 126 -12.96 18.40 3.58
N ALA A 127 -12.57 19.02 4.70
CA ALA A 127 -12.47 18.37 6.00
C ALA A 127 -13.28 19.11 7.09
N LYS A 128 -13.64 18.38 8.14
CA LYS A 128 -14.21 18.96 9.36
C LYS A 128 -13.12 19.63 10.20
N ALA A 129 -13.40 20.82 10.77
CA ALA A 129 -12.43 21.60 11.54
C ALA A 129 -12.00 20.93 12.85
N ASN A 130 -12.94 20.29 13.54
CA ASN A 130 -12.65 19.56 14.76
C ASN A 130 -11.92 18.25 14.44
N LEU A 131 -10.87 17.93 15.20
CA LEU A 131 -10.05 16.75 14.98
C LEU A 131 -10.83 15.44 15.18
N THR A 132 -11.73 15.38 16.16
CA THR A 132 -12.61 14.24 16.39
C THR A 132 -13.55 14.03 15.21
N ASP A 133 -14.17 15.10 14.69
CA ASP A 133 -15.03 15.02 13.51
C ASP A 133 -14.25 14.63 12.24
N PHE A 134 -12.99 15.10 12.12
CA PHE A 134 -12.11 14.69 11.04
C PHE A 134 -11.71 13.22 11.16
N LYS A 135 -11.47 12.72 12.38
CA LYS A 135 -11.24 11.29 12.63
C LYS A 135 -12.46 10.47 12.20
N TYR A 136 -13.68 10.90 12.55
CA TYR A 136 -14.91 10.23 12.08
C TYR A 136 -15.03 10.26 10.56
N GLN A 137 -14.72 11.40 9.93
CA GLN A 137 -14.71 11.49 8.47
C GLN A 137 -13.70 10.52 7.83
N LEU A 138 -12.50 10.38 8.40
CA LEU A 138 -11.51 9.40 7.93
C LEU A 138 -12.00 7.97 8.16
N TYR A 139 -12.63 7.71 9.30
CA TYR A 139 -13.21 6.40 9.60
C TYR A 139 -14.24 6.01 8.54
N ASP A 140 -15.16 6.91 8.21
CA ASP A 140 -16.19 6.67 7.18
C ASP A 140 -15.59 6.43 5.79
N ILE A 141 -14.52 7.13 5.43
CA ILE A 141 -13.86 6.97 4.12
C ILE A 141 -13.14 5.62 4.03
N TRP A 142 -12.46 5.21 5.10
CA TRP A 142 -11.48 4.11 5.04
C TRP A 142 -12.00 2.79 5.61
N PHE A 143 -12.83 2.81 6.65
CA PHE A 143 -13.20 1.62 7.42
C PHE A 143 -14.69 1.28 7.36
N GLN A 144 -15.55 2.20 6.92
CA GLN A 144 -16.96 1.89 6.70
C GLN A 144 -17.11 0.86 5.57
N LEU A 145 -17.81 -0.24 5.85
CA LEU A 145 -18.12 -1.25 4.86
C LEU A 145 -19.10 -0.71 3.81
N TYR A 146 -18.84 -1.02 2.55
CA TYR A 146 -19.76 -0.73 1.44
C TYR A 146 -19.95 -1.96 0.55
N ALA A 147 -21.10 -2.02 -0.12
CA ALA A 147 -21.38 -3.09 -1.09
C ALA A 147 -20.73 -2.74 -2.44
N ARG A 148 -20.07 -3.72 -3.07
CA ARG A 148 -19.40 -3.52 -4.37
C ARG A 148 -20.35 -3.52 -5.55
N LYS A 149 -21.53 -4.12 -5.38
CA LYS A 149 -22.63 -4.10 -6.37
C LYS A 149 -23.93 -3.82 -5.66
N GLU A 150 -24.84 -3.21 -6.40
CA GLU A 150 -26.21 -2.99 -5.95
C GLU A 150 -26.87 -4.34 -5.63
N GLY A 151 -27.37 -4.47 -4.39
CA GLY A 151 -27.98 -5.70 -3.88
C GLY A 151 -27.05 -6.65 -3.12
N ASP A 152 -25.73 -6.44 -3.14
CA ASP A 152 -24.79 -7.19 -2.31
C ASP A 152 -24.77 -6.64 -0.87
N ARG A 153 -24.37 -7.48 0.09
CA ARG A 153 -24.10 -7.02 1.47
C ARG A 153 -22.80 -6.22 1.48
N PRO A 154 -22.68 -5.17 2.32
CA PRO A 154 -21.40 -4.53 2.57
C PRO A 154 -20.37 -5.54 3.05
N ASP A 155 -19.29 -5.71 2.29
CA ASP A 155 -18.31 -6.80 2.47
C ASP A 155 -16.87 -6.37 2.18
N SER A 156 -16.61 -5.06 2.11
CA SER A 156 -15.27 -4.51 1.88
C SER A 156 -15.24 -3.03 2.28
N CYS A 157 -14.03 -2.51 2.55
CA CYS A 157 -13.80 -1.10 2.88
C CYS A 157 -12.62 -0.49 2.09
N GLY A 158 -12.47 0.84 2.15
CA GLY A 158 -11.41 1.55 1.44
C GLY A 158 -10.00 1.14 1.88
N PHE A 159 -9.81 0.83 3.15
CA PHE A 159 -8.53 0.40 3.71
C PHE A 159 -8.11 -0.95 3.11
N GLU A 160 -9.00 -1.93 3.12
CA GLU A 160 -8.76 -3.24 2.51
C GLU A 160 -8.39 -3.09 1.02
N HIS A 161 -9.17 -2.29 0.29
CA HIS A 161 -8.96 -2.09 -1.14
C HIS A 161 -7.57 -1.50 -1.46
N VAL A 162 -7.12 -0.50 -0.69
CA VAL A 162 -5.88 0.26 -0.98
C VAL A 162 -4.63 -0.35 -0.35
N PHE A 163 -4.73 -0.89 0.88
CA PHE A 163 -3.56 -1.26 1.69
C PHE A 163 -3.35 -2.77 1.81
N VAL A 164 -4.41 -3.55 1.98
CA VAL A 164 -4.34 -5.02 2.03
C VAL A 164 -4.15 -5.57 0.61
N GLY A 165 -4.82 -4.94 -0.35
CA GLY A 165 -4.88 -5.35 -1.74
C GLY A 165 -6.11 -6.23 -1.95
N GLU A 166 -7.04 -5.73 -2.77
CA GLU A 166 -8.38 -6.30 -2.97
C GLU A 166 -8.34 -7.82 -3.21
N THR A 167 -8.98 -8.60 -2.32
CA THR A 167 -9.10 -10.05 -2.46
C THR A 167 -10.44 -10.40 -3.10
N ARG A 168 -10.47 -10.82 -4.36
CA ARG A 168 -11.69 -11.45 -4.89
C ARG A 168 -11.85 -12.84 -4.28
N ARG A 169 -12.84 -13.03 -3.42
CA ARG A 169 -13.23 -14.34 -2.85
C ARG A 169 -12.07 -15.10 -2.19
N GLY A 170 -11.19 -14.39 -1.48
CA GLY A 170 -10.05 -15.00 -0.78
C GLY A 170 -8.94 -15.58 -1.67
N LYS A 171 -8.97 -15.37 -2.99
CA LYS A 171 -8.10 -16.09 -3.95
C LYS A 171 -7.20 -15.23 -4.83
N GLN A 172 -7.42 -13.92 -4.90
CA GLN A 172 -6.73 -13.10 -5.89
C GLN A 172 -6.53 -11.68 -5.37
N ILE A 173 -5.28 -11.29 -5.07
CA ILE A 173 -4.92 -9.94 -4.63
C ILE A 173 -4.78 -9.06 -5.88
N LEU A 174 -5.73 -8.16 -6.11
CA LEU A 174 -5.84 -7.35 -7.33
C LEU A 174 -4.95 -6.09 -7.33
N GLY A 175 -4.51 -5.62 -6.16
CA GLY A 175 -3.74 -4.36 -6.05
C GLY A 175 -2.82 -4.30 -4.83
N LEU A 176 -1.66 -4.96 -4.88
CA LEU A 176 -0.68 -4.89 -3.79
C LEU A 176 0.32 -3.74 -3.96
N HIS A 177 -0.09 -2.54 -3.56
CA HIS A 177 0.74 -1.35 -3.77
C HIS A 177 1.53 -0.91 -2.54
N ASN A 178 1.16 -1.41 -1.35
CA ASN A 178 1.82 -1.11 -0.08
C ASN A 178 3.04 -2.01 0.12
N TRP A 179 4.18 -1.41 0.42
CA TRP A 179 5.44 -2.13 0.54
C TRP A 179 5.58 -2.95 1.83
N VAL A 180 4.95 -2.52 2.93
CA VAL A 180 4.92 -3.26 4.19
C VAL A 180 4.15 -4.55 3.97
N GLN A 181 2.95 -4.47 3.38
CA GLN A 181 2.16 -5.64 3.06
C GLN A 181 2.92 -6.56 2.09
N PHE A 182 3.57 -6.01 1.06
CA PHE A 182 4.41 -6.82 0.18
C PHE A 182 5.51 -7.56 0.93
N TYR A 183 6.24 -6.87 1.80
CA TYR A 183 7.30 -7.47 2.60
C TYR A 183 6.76 -8.59 3.50
N LEU A 184 5.63 -8.38 4.18
CA LEU A 184 5.00 -9.39 5.05
C LEU A 184 4.56 -10.63 4.26
N GLN A 185 3.92 -10.43 3.11
CA GLN A 185 3.46 -11.50 2.23
C GLN A 185 4.62 -12.28 1.58
N GLU A 186 5.68 -11.57 1.14
CA GLU A 186 6.91 -12.20 0.62
C GLU A 186 7.63 -12.99 1.73
N LYS A 187 7.67 -12.47 2.96
CA LYS A 187 8.24 -13.17 4.12
C LYS A 187 7.50 -14.49 4.40
N ARG A 188 6.18 -14.51 4.22
CA ARG A 188 5.28 -15.68 4.39
C ARG A 188 5.23 -16.60 3.17
N ASN A 189 5.99 -16.31 2.10
CA ASN A 189 5.96 -17.04 0.82
C ASN A 189 4.59 -17.06 0.12
N GLN A 190 3.73 -16.08 0.39
CA GLN A 190 2.46 -15.89 -0.34
C GLN A 190 2.69 -15.16 -1.67
N ILE A 191 3.83 -14.49 -1.81
CA ILE A 191 4.24 -13.74 -3.00
C ILE A 191 5.63 -14.15 -3.42
N ASP A 192 5.77 -14.32 -4.73
CA ASP A 192 7.00 -14.70 -5.39
C ASP A 192 7.40 -13.59 -6.39
N TYR A 193 8.42 -12.83 -6.04
CA TYR A 193 8.96 -11.74 -6.86
C TYR A 193 9.65 -12.28 -8.10
N LYS A 194 9.30 -11.75 -9.29
CA LYS A 194 9.80 -12.22 -10.60
C LYS A 194 10.69 -11.25 -11.36
N GLY A 195 10.99 -10.09 -10.76
CA GLY A 195 11.84 -9.07 -11.37
C GLY A 195 11.14 -7.74 -11.59
N TYR A 196 11.92 -6.71 -11.93
CA TYR A 196 11.40 -5.37 -12.16
C TYR A 196 10.99 -5.17 -13.62
N VAL A 197 10.03 -4.29 -13.87
CA VAL A 197 9.52 -3.97 -15.21
C VAL A 197 9.84 -2.51 -15.56
N THR A 198 10.45 -2.30 -16.73
CA THR A 198 10.74 -0.97 -17.27
C THR A 198 9.69 -0.56 -18.30
N ARG A 199 9.26 0.70 -18.32
CA ARG A 199 8.49 1.23 -19.46
C ARG A 199 9.35 1.20 -20.73
N LYS A 200 8.75 0.83 -21.87
CA LYS A 200 9.38 0.93 -23.21
C LYS A 200 9.93 2.36 -23.35
N ASN A 201 11.23 2.49 -23.62
CA ASN A 201 12.01 3.74 -23.77
C ASN A 201 12.68 4.35 -22.53
N LYS A 202 12.80 3.64 -21.39
CA LYS A 202 13.72 4.05 -20.30
C LYS A 202 14.75 2.96 -20.01
N THR A 203 16.02 3.29 -20.20
CA THR A 203 17.19 2.44 -19.90
C THR A 203 17.51 2.36 -18.41
N ARG A 204 16.93 3.26 -17.60
CA ARG A 204 17.02 3.26 -16.14
C ARG A 204 15.64 3.36 -15.51
N VAL A 205 15.43 2.58 -14.45
CA VAL A 205 14.29 2.73 -13.54
C VAL A 205 14.44 4.11 -12.87
N ARG A 206 13.52 5.04 -13.17
CA ARG A 206 13.41 6.30 -12.40
C ARG A 206 12.69 5.95 -11.09
N THR A 207 13.36 6.27 -9.99
CA THR A 207 13.40 5.51 -8.73
C THR A 207 12.19 5.66 -7.80
N THR A 208 11.13 6.37 -8.18
CA THR A 208 9.97 6.61 -7.30
C THR A 208 8.83 5.60 -7.45
N ARG A 209 8.78 4.86 -8.56
CA ARG A 209 7.81 3.78 -8.81
C ARG A 209 8.51 2.69 -9.61
N VAL A 210 8.72 1.53 -8.98
CA VAL A 210 9.22 0.35 -9.67
C VAL A 210 8.02 -0.56 -9.93
N PRO A 211 7.56 -0.70 -11.18
CA PRO A 211 6.63 -1.75 -11.51
C PRO A 211 7.35 -3.08 -11.28
N LEU A 212 6.78 -3.94 -10.45
CA LEU A 212 7.32 -5.25 -10.12
C LEU A 212 6.42 -6.31 -10.76
N GLN A 213 7.01 -7.41 -11.19
CA GLN A 213 6.24 -8.58 -11.58
C GLN A 213 6.25 -9.56 -10.42
N ILE A 214 5.07 -10.04 -10.04
CA ILE A 214 4.91 -11.04 -8.98
C ILE A 214 4.03 -12.18 -9.44
N ARG A 215 4.28 -13.36 -8.88
CA ARG A 215 3.39 -14.51 -8.95
C ARG A 215 2.73 -14.70 -7.59
N GLN A 216 1.41 -14.88 -7.58
CA GLN A 216 0.63 -15.25 -6.40
C GLN A 216 0.38 -16.76 -6.40
N MET A 217 0.01 -17.31 -5.24
CA MET A 217 -0.33 -18.74 -5.11
C MET A 217 -1.55 -19.10 -5.99
N GLU A 218 -1.28 -19.81 -7.09
CA GLU A 218 -2.17 -20.31 -8.17
C GLU A 218 -2.69 -19.31 -9.25
N PRO A 219 -2.75 -19.74 -10.52
CA PRO A 219 -1.66 -19.70 -11.51
C PRO A 219 -1.44 -18.31 -12.15
N GLU A 220 -2.04 -17.23 -11.66
CA GLU A 220 -1.98 -15.93 -12.35
C GLU A 220 -0.73 -15.11 -11.99
N VAL A 221 0.01 -14.69 -13.03
CA VAL A 221 1.10 -13.72 -12.90
C VAL A 221 0.58 -12.31 -13.17
N LYS A 222 0.85 -11.37 -12.26
CA LYS A 222 0.41 -9.97 -12.38
C LYS A 222 1.58 -9.00 -12.24
N ALA A 223 1.54 -7.94 -13.05
CA ALA A 223 2.38 -6.78 -12.85
C ALA A 223 1.71 -5.89 -11.80
N VAL A 224 2.43 -5.58 -10.73
CA VAL A 224 1.94 -4.71 -9.65
C VAL A 224 2.88 -3.52 -9.52
N VAL A 225 2.31 -2.32 -9.38
CA VAL A 225 3.10 -1.09 -9.21
C VAL A 225 3.28 -0.84 -7.72
N MET A 226 4.41 -1.19 -7.14
CA MET A 226 4.65 -0.86 -5.74
C MET A 226 4.85 0.66 -5.61
N ASN A 227 4.05 1.31 -4.76
CA ASN A 227 4.26 2.72 -4.44
C ASN A 227 5.37 2.79 -3.38
N GLN A 228 6.61 2.98 -3.85
CA GLN A 228 7.79 3.11 -2.98
C GLN A 228 7.97 4.56 -2.47
N GLY A 229 6.88 5.36 -2.47
CA GLY A 229 6.87 6.77 -2.08
C GLY A 229 7.14 7.05 -0.60
N THR A 230 7.44 6.04 0.22
CA THR A 230 8.00 6.20 1.57
C THR A 230 9.28 5.38 1.74
N MET A 231 9.92 5.00 0.65
CA MET A 231 11.04 4.06 0.67
C MET A 231 12.31 4.71 0.09
N MET A 232 12.32 5.28 -1.12
CA MET A 232 13.62 5.63 -1.76
C MET A 232 13.74 7.05 -2.27
N GLN A 233 14.64 7.83 -1.65
CA GLN A 233 15.48 8.83 -2.34
C GLN A 233 16.90 8.79 -1.77
N SER A 234 17.85 8.37 -2.60
CA SER A 234 19.22 8.89 -2.68
C SER A 234 19.59 8.98 -4.15
#